data_AF-U5QHM2-F1
#
_entry.id   AF-U5QHM2-F1
#
_cell.length_a   1.000
_cell.length_b   1.000
_cell.length_c   1.000
_cell.angle_alpha   90.00
_cell.angle_beta   90.00
_cell.angle_gamma   90.00
#
_symmetry.space_group_name_H-M   'P 1'
#
loop_
_entity.id
_entity.type
_entity.pdbx_description
1 polymer ?
#
loop_
_entity_poly.entity_id
_entity_poly.type
_entity_poly.pdbx_seq_one_letter_code
_entity_poly.pdbx_strand_id
1 'polypeptide(L)'
;MKTKQEAKEALMLAGWSEEEIESVGIVLPPPSPTINPEDLQTCPDRMQSFGPQRREENLDHWAKRGADRVCSYCGSMHPDEFVAFLRRAADPAQPDRLGLTDKNYKLYVHRPGVSNAGQGAIKFYKWHLAPEGQELEELEALFKAAVQQSRIKYGGIA
;
A
#
# COMPACT_ATOMS: atom_id res chain seq x y z
N MET A 1 -20.93 -11.15 -8.22
CA MET A 1 -20.13 -11.37 -9.45
C MET A 1 -21.05 -11.93 -10.51
N LYS A 2 -20.97 -11.48 -11.76
CA LYS A 2 -21.77 -12.06 -12.84
C LYS A 2 -21.15 -13.39 -13.27
N THR A 3 -22.00 -14.40 -13.48
CA THR A 3 -21.63 -15.69 -14.09
C THR A 3 -21.32 -15.52 -15.57
N LYS A 4 -20.66 -16.52 -16.18
CA LYS A 4 -20.46 -16.54 -17.65
C LYS A 4 -21.79 -16.44 -18.40
N GLN A 5 -22.85 -17.03 -17.84
CA GLN A 5 -24.20 -17.01 -18.41
C GLN A 5 -24.79 -15.59 -18.40
N GLU A 6 -24.74 -14.89 -17.25
CA GLU A 6 -25.23 -13.51 -17.16
C GLU A 6 -24.44 -12.52 -18.04
N ALA A 7 -23.13 -12.77 -18.22
CA ALA A 7 -22.32 -12.00 -19.16
C ALA A 7 -22.71 -12.25 -20.62
N LYS A 8 -22.96 -13.52 -20.99
CA LYS A 8 -23.45 -13.92 -22.31
C LYS A 8 -24.82 -13.30 -22.61
N GLU A 9 -25.75 -13.37 -21.66
CA GLU A 9 -27.09 -12.77 -21.78
C GLU A 9 -27.04 -11.25 -21.96
N ALA A 10 -26.17 -10.56 -21.21
CA ALA A 10 -25.99 -9.11 -21.36
C ALA A 10 -25.44 -8.71 -22.75
N LEU A 11 -24.53 -9.49 -23.32
CA LEU A 11 -23.98 -9.26 -24.67
C LEU A 11 -25.04 -9.53 -25.75
N MET A 12 -25.86 -10.58 -25.59
CA MET A 12 -26.96 -10.84 -26.52
C MET A 12 -28.02 -9.73 -26.47
N LEU A 13 -28.34 -9.19 -25.29
CA LEU A 13 -29.21 -8.01 -25.16
C LEU A 13 -28.62 -6.75 -25.81
N ALA A 14 -27.30 -6.67 -25.93
CA ALA A 14 -26.60 -5.62 -26.66
C ALA A 14 -26.49 -5.87 -28.17
N GLY A 15 -27.13 -6.93 -28.69
CA GLY A 15 -27.21 -7.25 -30.11
C GLY A 15 -26.07 -8.12 -30.66
N TRP A 16 -25.23 -8.69 -29.79
CA TRP A 16 -24.17 -9.61 -30.21
C TRP A 16 -24.74 -11.01 -30.44
N SER A 17 -24.32 -11.65 -31.53
CA SER A 17 -24.66 -13.05 -31.80
C SER A 17 -23.85 -14.03 -30.94
N GLU A 18 -24.35 -15.24 -30.80
CA GLU A 18 -23.67 -16.31 -30.04
C GLU A 18 -22.29 -16.66 -30.62
N GLU A 19 -22.20 -16.69 -31.95
CA GLU A 19 -20.98 -17.00 -32.71
C GLU A 19 -19.91 -15.90 -32.52
N GLU A 20 -20.32 -14.63 -32.49
CA GLU A 20 -19.43 -13.50 -32.17
C GLU A 20 -18.91 -13.58 -30.72
N ILE A 21 -19.77 -13.89 -29.75
CA ILE A 21 -19.40 -14.00 -28.33
C ILE A 21 -18.42 -15.17 -28.10
N GLU A 22 -18.65 -16.31 -28.75
CA GLU A 22 -17.76 -17.46 -28.68
C GLU A 22 -16.41 -17.19 -29.35
N SER A 23 -16.40 -16.47 -30.48
CA SER A 23 -15.17 -16.12 -31.20
C SER A 23 -14.24 -15.20 -30.40
N VAL A 24 -14.79 -14.29 -29.58
CA VAL A 24 -13.99 -13.40 -28.73
C VAL A 24 -13.63 -14.02 -27.38
N GLY A 25 -14.40 -15.01 -26.92
CA GLY A 25 -14.24 -15.66 -25.62
C GLY A 25 -14.53 -14.74 -24.44
N ILE A 26 -15.57 -15.05 -23.65
CA ILE A 26 -15.83 -14.32 -22.40
C ILE A 26 -14.77 -14.69 -21.36
N VAL A 27 -13.75 -13.85 -21.23
CA VAL A 27 -12.83 -13.85 -20.10
C VAL A 27 -13.50 -13.06 -18.98
N LEU A 28 -14.10 -13.78 -18.01
CA LEU A 28 -14.56 -13.11 -16.79
C LEU A 28 -13.35 -12.49 -16.09
N PRO A 29 -13.49 -11.29 -15.52
CA PRO A 29 -12.47 -10.78 -14.63
C PRO A 29 -12.25 -11.81 -13.51
N PRO A 30 -11.00 -11.99 -13.03
CA PRO A 30 -10.77 -12.86 -11.90
C PRO A 30 -11.68 -12.44 -10.74
N PRO A 31 -12.14 -13.39 -9.90
CA PRO A 31 -12.89 -13.04 -8.71
C PRO A 31 -12.13 -11.97 -7.94
N SER A 32 -12.86 -10.97 -7.45
CA SER A 32 -12.28 -10.02 -6.50
C SER A 32 -11.65 -10.85 -5.37
N PRO A 33 -10.40 -10.55 -4.98
CA PRO A 33 -9.77 -11.27 -3.89
C PRO A 33 -10.68 -11.20 -2.68
N THR A 34 -10.88 -12.33 -2.00
CA THR A 34 -11.58 -12.32 -0.71
C THR A 34 -10.72 -11.51 0.25
N ILE A 35 -11.21 -10.34 0.64
CA ILE A 35 -10.53 -9.46 1.60
C ILE A 35 -10.93 -9.94 2.99
N ASN A 36 -9.95 -10.21 3.85
CA ASN A 36 -10.24 -10.53 5.23
C ASN A 36 -10.77 -9.28 5.94
N PRO A 37 -11.82 -9.37 6.79
CA PRO A 37 -12.38 -8.22 7.47
C PRO A 37 -11.37 -7.39 8.27
N GLU A 38 -10.35 -8.03 8.86
CA GLU A 38 -9.27 -7.37 9.61
C GLU A 38 -8.32 -6.54 8.73
N ASP A 39 -8.27 -6.81 7.44
CA ASP A 39 -7.46 -6.05 6.49
C ASP A 39 -8.22 -4.85 5.93
N LEU A 40 -9.54 -4.73 6.14
CA LEU A 40 -10.34 -3.59 5.71
C LEU A 40 -9.95 -2.32 6.47
N GLN A 41 -9.86 -1.22 5.74
CA GLN A 41 -9.55 0.10 6.30
C GLN A 41 -10.07 1.22 5.40
N THR A 42 -9.97 2.45 5.88
CA THR A 42 -10.21 3.65 5.08
C THR A 42 -8.90 4.43 4.99
N CYS A 43 -8.32 4.53 3.79
CA CYS A 43 -7.13 5.32 3.62
C CYS A 43 -7.47 6.80 3.84
N PRO A 44 -6.79 7.55 4.73
CA PRO A 44 -7.09 8.96 4.95
C PRO A 44 -7.03 9.80 3.68
N ASP A 45 -6.10 9.46 2.78
CA ASP A 45 -5.95 10.12 1.49
C ASP A 45 -7.14 9.88 0.55
N ARG A 46 -7.88 8.77 0.65
CA ARG A 46 -9.10 8.55 -0.12
C ARG A 46 -10.14 9.64 0.17
N MET A 47 -10.26 10.01 1.44
CA MET A 47 -11.25 10.98 1.90
C MET A 47 -10.86 12.42 1.54
N GLN A 48 -9.57 12.70 1.41
CA GLN A 48 -9.04 14.06 1.22
C GLN A 48 -8.67 14.35 -0.24
N SER A 49 -8.20 13.36 -0.99
CA SER A 49 -7.72 13.54 -2.37
C SER A 49 -8.83 14.03 -3.31
N PHE A 50 -8.48 14.96 -4.19
CA PHE A 50 -9.34 15.42 -5.27
C PHE A 50 -9.27 14.45 -6.46
N GLY A 51 -10.42 14.04 -6.99
CA GLY A 51 -10.48 13.15 -8.14
C GLY A 51 -11.79 12.36 -8.24
N PRO A 52 -11.95 11.54 -9.28
CA PRO A 52 -13.19 10.80 -9.56
C PRO A 52 -13.39 9.56 -8.67
N GLN A 53 -12.46 9.27 -7.75
CA GLN A 53 -12.57 8.14 -6.84
C GLN A 53 -13.73 8.30 -5.85
N ARG A 54 -14.36 7.17 -5.49
CA ARG A 54 -15.35 7.12 -4.41
C ARG A 54 -14.72 7.47 -3.06
N ARG A 55 -15.42 8.31 -2.29
CA ARG A 55 -15.05 8.77 -0.94
C ARG A 55 -16.01 8.15 0.07
N GLU A 56 -15.82 6.86 0.31
CA GLU A 56 -16.60 6.08 1.26
C GLU A 56 -15.63 5.32 2.16
N GLU A 57 -16.06 5.05 3.39
CA GLU A 57 -15.29 4.25 4.34
C GLU A 57 -15.24 2.78 3.92
N ASN A 58 -14.21 2.07 4.40
CA ASN A 58 -14.02 0.63 4.21
C ASN A 58 -13.93 0.17 2.74
N LEU A 59 -13.53 1.07 1.84
CA LEU A 59 -13.23 0.73 0.45
C LEU A 59 -11.78 0.26 0.23
N ASP A 60 -10.92 0.45 1.24
CA ASP A 60 -9.51 0.13 1.16
C ASP A 60 -9.18 -1.09 2.00
N HIS A 61 -8.03 -1.67 1.74
CA HIS A 61 -7.54 -2.79 2.51
C HIS A 61 -6.01 -2.86 2.49
N TRP A 62 -5.45 -3.65 3.40
CA TRP A 62 -4.05 -4.02 3.40
C TRP A 62 -3.84 -5.20 2.44
N ALA A 63 -3.25 -4.93 1.28
CA ALA A 63 -2.95 -5.94 0.27
C ALA A 63 -1.49 -6.41 0.40
N LYS A 64 -1.26 -7.71 0.23
CA LYS A 64 0.08 -8.26 0.18
C LYS A 64 0.72 -8.00 -1.20
N ARG A 65 1.90 -7.37 -1.23
CA ARG A 65 2.74 -7.21 -2.42
C ARG A 65 4.14 -7.73 -2.14
N GLY A 66 4.43 -8.93 -2.65
CA GLY A 66 5.64 -9.65 -2.26
C GLY A 66 5.58 -10.06 -0.79
N ALA A 67 6.54 -9.60 0.00
CA ALA A 67 6.59 -9.84 1.44
C ALA A 67 5.88 -8.77 2.29
N ASP A 68 5.44 -7.67 1.68
CA ASP A 68 4.95 -6.48 2.38
C ASP A 68 3.43 -6.35 2.35
N ARG A 69 2.86 -5.84 3.44
CA ARG A 69 1.47 -5.35 3.44
C ARG A 69 1.45 -3.89 3.09
N VAL A 70 0.64 -3.53 2.08
CA VAL A 70 0.52 -2.16 1.60
C VAL A 70 -0.94 -1.76 1.42
N CYS A 71 -1.24 -0.48 1.62
CA CYS A 71 -2.56 0.08 1.37
C CYS A 71 -2.94 -0.09 -0.10
N SER A 72 -4.11 -0.67 -0.38
CA SER A 72 -4.60 -0.90 -1.74
C SER A 72 -4.85 0.38 -2.53
N TYR A 73 -5.07 1.52 -1.84
CA TYR A 73 -5.27 2.84 -2.45
C TYR A 73 -3.98 3.60 -2.72
N CYS A 74 -3.24 4.00 -1.67
CA CYS A 74 -2.07 4.88 -1.82
C CYS A 74 -0.73 4.11 -1.94
N GLY A 75 -0.73 2.80 -1.67
CA GLY A 75 0.48 1.98 -1.69
C GLY A 75 1.43 2.20 -0.51
N SER A 76 0.97 2.83 0.58
CA SER A 76 1.74 2.95 1.83
C SER A 76 2.02 1.58 2.43
N MET A 77 3.21 1.37 3.01
CA MET A 77 3.48 0.27 3.93
C MET A 77 2.51 0.30 5.12
N HIS A 78 2.15 -0.88 5.63
CA HIS A 78 1.34 -1.06 6.84
C HIS A 78 2.02 -0.41 8.06
N PRO A 79 1.28 0.28 8.96
CA PRO A 79 1.85 0.97 10.13
C PRO A 79 2.68 0.04 11.03
N ASP A 80 2.17 -1.13 11.42
CA ASP A 80 2.93 -2.08 12.24
C ASP A 80 4.27 -2.51 11.61
N GLU A 81 4.27 -2.76 10.30
CA GLU A 81 5.48 -3.12 9.56
C GLU A 81 6.47 -1.96 9.49
N PHE A 82 5.96 -0.73 9.41
CA PHE A 82 6.77 0.48 9.48
C PHE A 82 7.40 0.67 10.86
N VAL A 83 6.65 0.49 11.96
CA VAL A 83 7.21 0.56 13.32
C VAL A 83 8.28 -0.53 13.51
N ALA A 84 8.02 -1.76 13.08
CA ALA A 84 9.00 -2.85 13.13
C ALA A 84 10.25 -2.52 12.28
N PHE A 85 10.06 -1.87 11.13
CA PHE A 85 11.16 -1.38 10.30
C PHE A 85 11.98 -0.30 11.02
N LEU A 86 11.35 0.68 11.66
CA LEU A 86 12.07 1.73 12.38
C LEU A 86 12.98 1.17 13.47
N ARG A 87 12.54 0.12 14.18
CA ARG A 87 13.37 -0.61 15.15
C ARG A 87 14.62 -1.21 14.51
N ARG A 88 14.50 -1.82 13.33
CA ARG A 88 15.65 -2.34 12.59
C ARG A 88 16.54 -1.22 12.05
N ALA A 89 15.97 -0.16 11.47
CA ALA A 89 16.74 0.93 10.91
C ALA A 89 17.56 1.68 11.98
N ALA A 90 17.06 1.75 13.21
CA ALA A 90 17.76 2.31 14.38
C ALA A 90 18.90 1.43 14.91
N ASP A 91 18.96 0.15 14.52
CA ASP A 91 20.07 -0.74 14.87
C ASP A 91 21.23 -0.54 13.87
N PRO A 92 22.44 -0.16 14.34
CA PRO A 92 23.61 0.03 13.45
C PRO A 92 24.02 -1.23 12.69
N ALA A 93 23.69 -2.43 13.17
CA ALA A 93 24.03 -3.69 12.52
C ALA A 93 23.12 -4.04 11.33
N GLN A 94 21.96 -3.39 11.19
CA GLN A 94 21.00 -3.69 10.13
C GLN A 94 21.25 -2.82 8.88
N PRO A 95 21.05 -3.36 7.67
CA PRO A 95 21.18 -2.61 6.43
C PRO A 95 19.94 -1.73 6.10
N ASP A 96 18.87 -1.83 6.89
CA ASP A 96 17.65 -1.04 6.75
C ASP A 96 17.94 0.48 6.88
N ARG A 97 17.33 1.29 5.99
CA ARG A 97 17.47 2.76 6.02
C ARG A 97 16.21 3.50 5.57
N LEU A 98 16.01 4.67 6.17
CA LEU A 98 15.01 5.63 5.72
C LEU A 98 15.59 6.51 4.61
N GLY A 99 14.83 6.67 3.53
CA GLY A 99 14.97 7.75 2.57
C GLY A 99 13.91 8.80 2.84
N LEU A 100 14.33 9.98 3.24
CA LEU A 100 13.50 11.16 3.34
C LEU A 100 13.16 11.68 1.94
N THR A 101 12.07 12.43 1.87
CA THR A 101 11.67 13.13 0.65
C THR A 101 11.60 14.62 0.95
N ASP A 102 11.54 15.43 -0.10
CA ASP A 102 11.18 16.85 -0.02
C ASP A 102 9.79 17.09 0.61
N LYS A 103 8.97 16.03 0.70
CA LYS A 103 7.63 16.05 1.28
C LYS A 103 7.66 15.43 2.67
N ASN A 104 7.40 16.26 3.69
CA ASN A 104 7.43 15.86 5.10
C ASN A 104 6.45 14.73 5.48
N TYR A 105 5.41 14.48 4.66
CA TYR A 105 4.37 13.48 4.88
C TYR A 105 4.71 12.10 4.29
N LYS A 106 5.80 11.97 3.52
CA LYS A 106 6.16 10.73 2.81
C LYS A 106 7.61 10.34 3.11
N LEU A 107 7.82 9.04 3.27
CA LEU A 107 9.11 8.41 3.49
C LEU A 107 9.29 7.24 2.52
N TYR A 108 10.55 6.89 2.25
CA TYR A 108 10.94 5.67 1.56
C TYR A 108 11.61 4.72 2.55
N VAL A 109 11.17 3.47 2.52
CA VAL A 109 11.66 2.38 3.36
C VAL A 109 12.54 1.48 2.50
N HIS A 110 13.85 1.52 2.73
CA HIS A 110 14.82 0.70 2.01
C HIS A 110 15.26 -0.46 2.89
N ARG A 111 15.16 -1.69 2.37
CA ARG A 111 15.66 -2.90 3.01
C ARG A 111 16.03 -3.95 1.93
N PRO A 112 16.93 -4.90 2.22
CA PRO A 112 17.28 -5.96 1.27
C PRO A 112 16.06 -6.70 0.74
N GLY A 113 16.07 -7.05 -0.55
CA GLY A 113 15.03 -7.86 -1.18
C GLY A 113 13.71 -7.14 -1.50
N VAL A 114 13.59 -5.83 -1.21
CA VAL A 114 12.41 -5.06 -1.61
C VAL A 114 12.50 -4.68 -3.08
N SER A 115 11.58 -5.21 -3.88
CA SER A 115 11.37 -4.85 -5.28
C SER A 115 10.01 -4.16 -5.47
N ASN A 116 9.77 -3.04 -4.80
CA ASN A 116 8.56 -2.24 -5.03
C ASN A 116 8.85 -1.09 -6.04
N ALA A 117 7.78 -0.41 -6.47
CA ALA A 117 7.72 0.50 -7.62
C ALA A 117 8.95 1.42 -7.79
N GLY A 118 9.86 1.01 -8.68
CA GLY A 118 10.81 1.85 -9.38
C GLY A 118 12.25 1.91 -8.85
N GLN A 119 12.48 1.80 -7.53
CA GLN A 119 13.82 2.11 -6.95
C GLN A 119 14.20 1.29 -5.71
N GLY A 120 13.59 0.13 -5.48
CA GLY A 120 13.98 -0.76 -4.38
C GLY A 120 13.58 -0.26 -2.98
N ALA A 121 12.50 0.53 -2.89
CA ALA A 121 11.95 1.04 -1.65
C ALA A 121 10.43 1.00 -1.64
N ILE A 122 9.84 0.90 -0.45
CA ILE A 122 8.39 1.01 -0.24
C ILE A 122 8.09 2.40 0.30
N LYS A 123 6.98 2.99 -0.15
CA LYS A 123 6.53 4.29 0.35
C LYS A 123 5.84 4.09 1.70
N PHE A 124 6.08 4.99 2.63
CA PHE A 124 5.25 5.11 3.83
C PHE A 124 4.72 6.54 3.93
N TYR A 125 3.42 6.66 4.17
CA TYR A 125 2.77 7.96 4.36
C TYR A 125 2.36 8.12 5.81
N LYS A 126 2.79 9.22 6.44
CA LYS A 126 2.64 9.44 7.88
C LYS A 126 1.18 9.52 8.35
N TRP A 127 0.23 9.83 7.47
CA TRP A 127 -1.19 9.85 7.82
C TRP A 127 -1.76 8.46 8.16
N HIS A 128 -1.03 7.37 7.88
CA HIS A 128 -1.40 6.04 8.38
C HIS A 128 -0.97 5.79 9.83
N LEU A 129 -0.20 6.70 10.41
CA LEU A 129 0.06 6.73 11.84
C LEU A 129 -1.07 7.53 12.49
N ALA A 130 -1.80 6.90 13.40
CA ALA A 130 -2.68 7.59 14.34
C ALA A 130 -2.30 7.29 15.81
N PRO A 131 -1.00 7.31 16.20
CA PRO A 131 -0.61 7.14 17.58
C PRO A 131 -0.95 8.39 18.39
N GLU A 132 -1.24 8.21 19.67
CA GLU A 132 -1.57 9.28 20.59
C GLU A 132 -0.79 9.12 21.90
N GLY A 133 -0.57 10.23 22.62
CA GLY A 133 0.10 10.22 23.92
C GLY A 133 1.50 9.59 23.90
N GLN A 134 1.75 8.65 24.81
CA GLN A 134 3.05 7.99 24.99
C GLN A 134 3.50 7.22 23.73
N GLU A 135 2.57 6.64 22.97
CA GLU A 135 2.90 5.91 21.74
C GLU A 135 3.52 6.83 20.68
N LEU A 136 3.02 8.06 20.57
CA LEU A 136 3.56 9.06 19.66
C LEU A 136 4.99 9.45 20.07
N GLU A 137 5.24 9.67 21.35
CA GLU A 137 6.58 10.03 21.85
C GLU A 137 7.61 8.92 21.59
N GLU A 138 7.24 7.67 21.86
CA GLU A 138 8.07 6.50 21.57
C GLU A 138 8.35 6.37 20.07
N LEU A 139 7.32 6.55 19.24
CA LEU A 139 7.46 6.49 17.79
C LEU A 139 8.36 7.61 17.26
N GLU A 140 8.24 8.82 17.79
CA GLU A 140 9.10 9.94 17.43
C GLU A 140 10.56 9.71 17.83
N ALA A 141 10.80 9.19 19.03
CA ALA A 141 12.14 8.83 19.50
C ALA A 141 12.76 7.77 18.59
N LEU A 142 11.99 6.74 18.25
CA LEU A 142 12.40 5.67 17.36
C LEU A 142 12.67 6.20 15.94
N PHE A 143 11.82 7.10 15.43
CA PHE A 143 12.01 7.74 14.14
C PHE A 143 13.30 8.57 14.11
N LYS A 144 13.56 9.38 15.14
CA LYS A 144 14.80 10.17 15.27
C LYS A 144 16.04 9.27 15.24
N ALA A 145 16.01 8.17 15.99
CA ALA A 145 17.11 7.20 16.01
C ALA A 145 17.33 6.54 14.63
N ALA A 146 16.26 6.12 13.96
CA ALA A 146 16.33 5.54 12.62
C ALA A 146 16.87 6.53 11.57
N VAL A 147 16.46 7.80 11.62
CA VAL A 147 16.99 8.86 10.74
C VAL A 147 18.47 9.11 11.02
N GLN A 148 18.85 9.24 12.28
CA GLN A 148 20.25 9.44 12.67
C GLN A 148 21.13 8.29 12.15
N GLN A 149 20.71 7.04 12.35
CA GLN A 149 21.46 5.89 11.84
C GLN A 149 21.49 5.82 10.32
N SER A 150 20.40 6.16 9.64
CA SER A 150 20.37 6.24 8.18
C SER A 150 21.38 7.29 7.66
N ARG A 151 21.51 8.44 8.33
CA ARG A 151 22.52 9.46 7.99
C ARG A 151 23.95 8.96 8.19
N ILE A 152 24.22 8.29 9.31
CA ILE A 152 25.54 7.73 9.63
C ILE A 152 25.95 6.69 8.59
N LYS A 153 25.07 5.74 8.28
CA LYS A 153 25.37 4.63 7.36
C LYS A 153 25.58 5.07 5.91
N TYR A 154 24.93 6.16 5.47
CA TYR A 154 24.85 6.52 4.04
C TYR A 154 25.31 7.96 3.73
N GLY A 155 26.12 8.56 4.60
CA GLY A 155 26.85 9.80 4.28
C GLY A 155 25.97 11.06 4.21
N GLY A 156 24.94 11.15 5.05
CA GLY A 156 24.12 12.36 5.17
C GLY A 156 22.97 12.51 4.17
N ILE A 157 22.86 11.62 3.18
CA ILE A 157 21.65 11.50 2.35
C ILE A 157 20.68 10.57 3.11
N ALA A 158 20.03 11.12 4.13
CA ALA A 158 18.78 10.56 4.63
C ALA A 158 17.66 11.25 3.88
#